data_AF-A0AAW0S1N0-F1
#
_entry.id   AF-A0AAW0S1N0-F1
#
_cell.length_a   1.000
_cell.length_b   1.000
_cell.length_c   1.000
_cell.angle_alpha   90.00
_cell.angle_beta   90.00
_cell.angle_gamma   90.00
#
_symmetry.space_group_name_H-M   'P 1'
#
loop_
_entity.id
_entity.type
_entity.pdbx_description
1 polymer ?
#
loop_
_entity_poly.entity_id
_entity_poly.type
_entity_poly.pdbx_seq_one_letter_code
_entity_poly.pdbx_strand_id
1 'polypeptide(L)'
;MKYSVALVSAFAAASMAGPVETRQNKKPFVERTRDDFFAKECRDGPHSPTSEFCLGTREYCMRKGYKSEGEPFDSVQDCFRSRETPAFQEPPSGKQRFDACATDSRYWGDLWMQTSEACLGTVEFCNQKIYEKDGEPFDSPEACVDSRKTPQSGANKEVSKGDDIRQKQAEFCTNNKLGLTEAACKILSAQCAFENQDATSFDAIAECVEDRA
;
A
#
# COMPACT_ATOMS: atom_id res chain seq x y z
N MET A 1 15.22 -58.94 40.52
CA MET A 1 14.85 -57.52 40.75
C MET A 1 14.39 -56.93 39.43
N LYS A 2 13.21 -56.28 39.46
CA LYS A 2 12.72 -55.20 38.57
C LYS A 2 12.47 -55.50 37.08
N TYR A 3 11.18 -55.58 36.74
CA TYR A 3 10.63 -55.19 35.44
C TYR A 3 10.83 -53.69 35.21
N SER A 4 11.02 -53.27 33.95
CA SER A 4 10.45 -52.03 33.39
C SER A 4 10.58 -52.02 31.86
N VAL A 5 9.42 -52.11 31.21
CA VAL A 5 9.18 -51.65 29.84
C VAL A 5 8.93 -50.14 29.89
N ALA A 6 9.52 -49.37 28.98
CA ALA A 6 9.10 -48.00 28.64
C ALA A 6 9.47 -47.75 27.16
N LEU A 7 8.50 -47.82 26.24
CA LEU A 7 7.63 -46.74 25.74
C LEU A 7 8.28 -45.85 24.67
N VAL A 8 7.68 -45.95 23.48
CA VAL A 8 7.88 -45.21 22.22
C VAL A 8 7.48 -43.75 22.36
N SER A 9 8.18 -42.84 21.66
CA SER A 9 7.73 -41.55 21.06
C SER A 9 8.95 -40.61 20.95
N ALA A 10 9.15 -39.72 19.97
CA ALA A 10 8.40 -39.28 18.80
C ALA A 10 9.36 -38.47 17.90
N PHE A 11 8.98 -38.37 16.61
CA PHE A 11 9.31 -37.41 15.57
C PHE A 11 10.29 -36.26 15.89
N ALA A 12 11.34 -36.15 15.07
CA ALA A 12 11.86 -34.84 14.65
C ALA A 12 11.63 -34.73 13.14
N ALA A 13 10.63 -33.93 12.79
CA ALA A 13 10.26 -33.62 11.41
C ALA A 13 11.37 -32.81 10.72
N ALA A 14 11.55 -33.10 9.42
CA ALA A 14 12.29 -32.26 8.50
C ALA A 14 11.66 -30.87 8.39
N SER A 15 12.50 -29.84 8.35
CA SER A 15 12.44 -28.70 7.41
C SER A 15 13.22 -27.52 7.97
N MET A 16 14.48 -27.38 7.54
CA MET A 16 15.08 -26.06 7.40
C MET A 16 15.03 -25.73 5.90
N ALA A 17 13.82 -25.68 5.35
CA ALA A 17 13.61 -24.76 4.23
C ALA A 17 13.99 -23.39 4.82
N GLY A 18 15.04 -22.77 4.27
CA GLY A 18 15.34 -21.38 4.59
C GLY A 18 14.06 -20.56 4.47
N PRO A 19 13.92 -19.45 5.23
CA PRO A 19 12.73 -18.62 5.14
C PRO A 19 12.47 -18.35 3.67
N VAL A 20 11.44 -18.99 3.16
CA VAL A 20 10.82 -18.66 1.90
C VAL A 20 10.49 -17.19 2.12
N GLU A 21 11.16 -16.30 1.41
CA GLU A 21 10.64 -14.97 1.14
C GLU A 21 9.30 -15.19 0.42
N THR A 22 8.30 -15.57 1.19
CA THR A 22 6.91 -15.36 0.84
C THR A 22 6.87 -13.88 0.61
N ARG A 23 6.74 -13.48 -0.66
CA ARG A 23 6.42 -12.13 -1.13
C ARG A 23 5.59 -11.45 -0.04
N GLN A 24 6.25 -10.68 0.82
CA GLN A 24 5.56 -10.07 1.94
C GLN A 24 4.61 -9.07 1.32
N ASN A 25 3.32 -9.13 1.70
CA ASN A 25 2.39 -8.04 1.45
C ASN A 25 2.98 -6.81 2.14
N LYS A 26 3.73 -6.02 1.37
CA LYS A 26 4.38 -4.81 1.86
C LYS A 26 3.29 -3.84 2.29
N LYS A 27 3.52 -3.11 3.38
CA LYS A 27 2.57 -2.09 3.84
C LYS A 27 2.53 -0.96 2.79
N PRO A 28 1.35 -0.39 2.46
CA PRO A 28 1.28 0.70 1.50
C PRO A 28 2.16 1.87 1.93
N PHE A 29 2.76 2.54 0.95
CA PHE A 29 3.46 3.79 1.18
C PHE A 29 2.46 4.92 1.44
N VAL A 30 2.61 5.61 2.57
CA VAL A 30 1.77 6.75 2.94
C VAL A 30 2.50 8.04 2.59
N GLU A 31 1.97 8.77 1.61
CA GLU A 31 2.43 10.15 1.39
C GLU A 31 1.98 11.05 2.54
N ARG A 32 2.84 11.99 2.91
CA ARG A 32 2.53 12.91 4.00
C ARG A 32 1.33 13.79 3.61
N THR A 33 0.39 13.91 4.55
CA THR A 33 -0.82 14.70 4.36
C THR A 33 -0.53 16.19 4.49
N ARG A 34 -1.39 17.02 3.89
CA ARG A 34 -1.31 18.48 4.03
C ARG A 34 -1.50 18.91 5.48
N ASP A 35 -0.93 20.06 5.85
CA ASP A 35 -0.95 20.56 7.22
C ASP A 35 -2.39 20.82 7.76
N ASP A 36 -3.34 21.17 6.89
CA ASP A 36 -4.75 21.33 7.27
C ASP A 36 -5.42 19.99 7.62
N PHE A 37 -5.09 18.93 6.87
CA PHE A 37 -5.49 17.57 7.19
C PHE A 37 -4.83 17.09 8.48
N PHE A 38 -3.51 17.30 8.61
CA PHE A 38 -2.76 16.93 9.81
C PHE A 38 -3.35 17.58 11.07
N ALA A 39 -3.68 18.88 11.01
CA ALA A 39 -4.30 19.57 12.14
C ALA A 39 -5.61 18.89 12.56
N LYS A 40 -6.50 18.58 11.61
CA LYS A 40 -7.83 18.03 11.90
C LYS A 40 -7.82 16.56 12.30
N GLU A 41 -7.06 15.72 11.60
CA GLU A 41 -7.15 14.27 11.75
C GLU A 41 -6.11 13.69 12.72
N CYS A 42 -4.98 14.40 12.89
CA CYS A 42 -3.84 13.90 13.65
C CYS A 42 -3.58 14.68 14.94
N ARG A 43 -3.65 16.01 14.90
CA ARG A 43 -3.43 16.82 16.12
C ARG A 43 -4.69 16.89 16.98
N ASP A 44 -5.80 17.26 16.37
CA ASP A 44 -7.09 17.45 17.05
C ASP A 44 -8.04 16.26 16.82
N GLY A 45 -7.60 15.27 16.05
CA GLY A 45 -8.39 14.14 15.58
C GLY A 45 -8.11 12.82 16.30
N PRO A 46 -8.63 11.69 15.77
CA PRO A 46 -8.54 10.38 16.41
C PRO A 46 -7.20 9.67 16.19
N HIS A 47 -6.38 10.11 15.23
CA HIS A 47 -5.12 9.46 14.90
C HIS A 47 -3.96 10.02 15.72
N SER A 48 -3.00 9.16 16.06
CA SER A 48 -1.80 9.61 16.77
C SER A 48 -0.95 10.53 15.86
N PRO A 49 -0.48 11.70 16.35
CA PRO A 49 0.43 12.57 15.61
C PRO A 49 1.75 11.91 15.21
N THR A 50 2.11 10.79 15.85
CA THR A 50 3.34 10.02 15.57
C THR A 50 3.11 8.82 14.66
N SER A 51 1.85 8.52 14.32
CA SER A 51 1.53 7.39 13.46
C SER A 51 2.03 7.60 12.02
N GLU A 52 2.30 6.51 11.31
CA GLU A 52 2.69 6.55 9.89
C GLU A 52 1.62 7.23 9.01
N PHE A 53 0.35 7.09 9.38
CA PHE A 53 -0.77 7.77 8.72
C PHE A 53 -0.62 9.30 8.73
N CYS A 54 -0.16 9.84 9.85
CA CYS A 54 -0.06 11.28 10.07
C CYS A 54 1.26 11.87 9.57
N LEU A 55 2.37 11.17 9.83
CA LEU A 55 3.69 11.65 9.45
C LEU A 55 4.01 11.38 7.96
N GLY A 56 3.36 10.38 7.35
CA GLY A 56 3.81 9.78 6.10
C GLY A 56 4.99 8.82 6.32
N THR A 57 5.16 7.88 5.41
CA THR A 57 6.16 6.79 5.51
C THR A 57 7.59 7.34 5.61
N ARG A 58 7.95 8.38 4.85
CA ARG A 58 9.31 8.96 4.87
C ARG A 58 9.70 9.45 6.26
N GLU A 59 8.90 10.37 6.80
CA GLU A 59 9.15 10.96 8.10
C GLU A 59 9.03 9.91 9.22
N TYR A 60 8.06 8.99 9.11
CA TYR A 60 7.87 7.91 10.06
C TYR A 60 9.09 6.98 10.14
N CYS A 61 9.60 6.50 9.00
CA CYS A 61 10.79 5.66 8.97
C CYS A 61 12.02 6.43 9.45
N MET A 62 12.23 7.67 9.00
CA MET A 62 13.38 8.49 9.38
C MET A 62 13.41 8.82 10.89
N ARG A 63 12.25 9.11 11.48
CA ARG A 63 12.12 9.34 12.94
C ARG A 63 12.14 8.06 13.77
N LYS A 64 12.22 6.89 13.13
CA LYS A 64 12.12 5.58 13.79
C LYS A 64 10.79 5.39 14.53
N GLY A 65 9.70 5.92 13.99
CA GLY A 65 8.34 5.79 14.54
C GLY A 65 7.91 4.33 14.72
N TYR A 66 8.45 3.43 13.89
CA TYR A 66 8.30 1.98 14.05
C TYR A 66 8.70 1.45 15.42
N LYS A 67 9.64 2.11 16.13
CA LYS A 67 10.01 1.70 17.48
C LYS A 67 8.92 1.99 18.50
N SER A 68 8.23 3.13 18.38
CA SER A 68 7.13 3.48 19.29
C SER A 68 5.85 2.69 18.98
N GLU A 69 5.64 2.34 17.72
CA GLU A 69 4.48 1.53 17.29
C GLU A 69 4.74 0.02 17.46
N GLY A 70 5.92 -0.39 17.93
CA GLY A 70 6.26 -1.79 18.19
C GLY A 70 6.48 -2.63 16.93
N GLU A 71 6.74 -2.00 15.79
CA GLU A 71 7.10 -2.69 14.55
C GLU A 71 8.56 -3.21 14.64
N PRO A 72 8.82 -4.45 14.20
CA PRO A 72 10.09 -5.16 14.47
C PRO A 72 11.18 -4.81 13.46
N PHE A 73 11.45 -3.51 13.24
CA PHE A 73 12.49 -3.06 12.32
C PHE A 73 13.74 -2.60 13.08
N ASP A 74 14.91 -3.06 12.62
CA ASP A 74 16.19 -2.73 13.23
C ASP A 74 16.81 -1.44 12.65
N SER A 75 16.42 -1.07 11.43
CA SER A 75 16.96 0.08 10.72
C SER A 75 15.89 0.86 9.93
N VAL A 76 16.25 2.09 9.54
CA VAL A 76 15.40 2.94 8.68
C VAL A 76 15.24 2.28 7.31
N GLN A 77 16.29 1.62 6.82
CA GLN A 77 16.29 0.90 5.56
C GLN A 77 15.34 -0.29 5.58
N ASP A 78 15.30 -1.05 6.69
CA ASP A 78 14.36 -2.16 6.86
C ASP A 78 12.92 -1.66 6.92
N CYS A 79 12.71 -0.50 7.55
CA CYS A 79 11.43 0.18 7.52
C CYS A 79 11.00 0.44 6.07
N PHE A 80 11.81 1.14 5.26
CA PHE A 80 11.45 1.40 3.86
C PHE A 80 11.27 0.13 3.02
N ARG A 81 12.12 -0.89 3.20
CA ARG A 81 12.02 -2.15 2.44
C ARG A 81 10.72 -2.90 2.68
N SER A 82 10.14 -2.77 3.87
CA SER A 82 8.86 -3.40 4.23
C SER A 82 7.64 -2.64 3.69
N ARG A 83 7.84 -1.48 3.08
CA ARG A 83 6.78 -0.71 2.44
C ARG A 83 6.81 -0.90 0.94
N GLU A 84 5.65 -0.70 0.35
CA GLU A 84 5.55 -0.46 -1.07
C GLU A 84 6.36 0.79 -1.42
N THR A 85 6.83 0.89 -2.67
CA THR A 85 7.30 2.18 -3.17
C THR A 85 6.10 2.98 -3.64
N PRO A 86 6.13 4.32 -3.55
CA PRO A 86 5.09 5.13 -4.17
C PRO A 86 5.03 4.85 -5.69
N ALA A 87 3.87 5.14 -6.28
CA ALA A 87 3.69 5.00 -7.72
C ALA A 87 4.43 6.11 -8.46
N PHE A 88 4.74 5.88 -9.74
CA PHE A 88 5.32 6.90 -10.61
C PHE A 88 4.40 8.12 -10.75
N GLN A 89 4.97 9.31 -10.56
CA GLN A 89 4.27 10.59 -10.64
C GLN A 89 4.86 11.42 -11.78
N GLU A 90 4.00 11.78 -12.74
CA GLU A 90 4.32 12.81 -13.73
C GLU A 90 4.46 14.17 -13.03
N PRO A 91 5.32 15.08 -13.53
CA PRO A 91 5.44 16.41 -12.97
C PRO A 91 4.09 17.14 -13.04
N PRO A 92 3.60 17.70 -11.93
CA PRO A 92 2.29 18.33 -11.89
C PRO A 92 2.26 19.59 -12.76
N SER A 93 1.09 19.87 -13.34
CA SER A 93 0.89 21.04 -14.21
C SER A 93 -0.30 21.91 -13.76
N GLY A 94 -0.29 23.18 -14.15
CA GLY A 94 -1.37 24.12 -13.83
C GLY A 94 -1.70 24.19 -12.34
N LYS A 95 -2.98 24.04 -11.99
CA LYS A 95 -3.46 24.08 -10.61
C LYS A 95 -2.88 22.98 -9.73
N GLN A 96 -2.66 21.78 -10.28
CA GLN A 96 -2.07 20.66 -9.53
C GLN A 96 -0.66 20.98 -9.06
N ARG A 97 0.11 21.73 -9.87
CA ARG A 97 1.45 22.18 -9.48
C ARG A 97 1.38 23.14 -8.30
N PHE A 98 0.46 24.09 -8.33
CA PHE A 98 0.23 24.94 -7.16
C PHE A 98 -0.16 24.10 -5.96
N ASP A 99 -1.06 23.12 -6.09
CA ASP A 99 -1.46 22.33 -4.94
C ASP A 99 -0.35 21.43 -4.37
N ALA A 100 0.48 20.85 -5.22
CA ALA A 100 1.57 19.95 -4.80
C ALA A 100 2.83 20.70 -4.34
N CYS A 101 3.09 21.90 -4.89
CA CYS A 101 4.31 22.66 -4.62
C CYS A 101 4.10 23.92 -3.78
N ALA A 102 2.87 24.42 -3.64
CA ALA A 102 2.64 25.64 -2.89
C ALA A 102 2.90 25.37 -1.41
N THR A 103 3.85 26.13 -0.89
CA THR A 103 4.01 26.33 0.53
C THR A 103 3.00 27.41 0.92
N ASP A 104 2.10 27.17 1.89
CA ASP A 104 1.52 28.33 2.56
C ASP A 104 2.67 28.95 3.35
N SER A 105 3.18 30.09 2.91
CA SER A 105 4.35 30.75 3.50
C SER A 105 4.17 31.12 4.98
N ARG A 106 2.96 30.92 5.53
CA ARG A 106 2.64 31.06 6.95
C ARG A 106 3.08 29.86 7.79
N TYR A 107 3.36 28.71 7.18
CA TYR A 107 3.81 27.50 7.87
C TYR A 107 5.19 27.08 7.35
N TRP A 108 6.23 27.30 8.17
CA TRP A 108 7.60 26.80 7.94
C TRP A 108 7.65 25.29 7.70
N GLY A 109 6.60 24.59 8.13
CA GLY A 109 6.37 23.18 7.91
C GLY A 109 6.17 22.79 6.46
N ASP A 110 5.91 23.70 5.50
CA ASP A 110 5.63 23.33 4.10
C ASP A 110 6.85 23.37 3.17
N LEU A 111 8.01 23.86 3.63
CA LEU A 111 9.20 24.00 2.78
C LEU A 111 9.66 22.67 2.14
N TRP A 112 9.37 21.52 2.77
CA TRP A 112 9.67 20.19 2.21
C TRP A 112 8.77 19.84 1.00
N MET A 113 7.60 20.47 0.84
CA MET A 113 6.71 20.20 -0.29
C MET A 113 7.36 20.59 -1.61
N GLN A 114 8.19 21.64 -1.64
CA GLN A 114 8.90 22.06 -2.85
C GLN A 114 9.89 21.02 -3.37
N THR A 115 10.42 20.19 -2.47
CA THR A 115 11.35 19.10 -2.79
C THR A 115 10.67 17.73 -2.80
N SER A 116 9.36 17.68 -2.59
CA SER A 116 8.63 16.42 -2.57
C SER A 116 8.52 15.81 -3.98
N GLU A 117 8.45 14.47 -4.03
CA GLU A 117 8.18 13.74 -5.28
C GLU A 117 6.86 14.19 -5.92
N ALA A 118 5.85 14.53 -5.11
CA ALA A 118 4.57 15.04 -5.57
C ALA A 118 4.67 16.41 -6.27
N CYS A 119 5.58 17.28 -5.84
CA CYS A 119 5.80 18.57 -6.48
C CYS A 119 6.68 18.48 -7.74
N LEU A 120 7.76 17.70 -7.68
CA LEU A 120 8.77 17.65 -8.73
C LEU A 120 8.43 16.63 -9.83
N GLY A 121 7.65 15.60 -9.49
CA GLY A 121 7.51 14.38 -10.28
C GLY A 121 8.67 13.41 -10.03
N THR A 122 8.44 12.13 -10.32
CA THR A 122 9.37 11.03 -10.03
C THR A 122 10.72 11.19 -10.72
N VAL A 123 10.74 11.58 -12.01
CA VAL A 123 11.99 11.69 -12.77
C VAL A 123 12.91 12.73 -12.15
N GLU A 124 12.38 13.92 -11.86
CA GLU A 124 13.18 15.01 -11.29
C GLU A 124 13.60 14.70 -9.85
N PHE A 125 12.69 14.16 -9.04
CA PHE A 125 12.98 13.72 -7.67
C PHE A 125 14.12 12.70 -7.60
N CYS A 126 14.06 11.66 -8.44
CA CYS A 126 15.08 10.63 -8.51
C CYS A 126 16.41 11.16 -9.07
N ASN A 127 16.39 11.97 -10.14
CA ASN A 127 17.60 12.53 -10.75
C ASN A 127 18.33 13.51 -9.80
N GLN A 128 17.59 14.26 -9.00
CA GLN A 128 18.16 15.12 -7.95
C GLN A 128 18.60 14.35 -6.69
N LYS A 129 18.42 13.02 -6.67
CA LYS A 129 18.79 12.14 -5.55
C LYS A 129 18.15 12.53 -4.22
N ILE A 130 16.93 13.09 -4.26
CA ILE A 130 16.24 13.53 -3.04
C ILE A 130 15.89 12.34 -2.15
N TYR A 131 15.62 11.18 -2.76
CA TYR A 131 15.43 9.90 -2.08
C TYR A 131 16.57 9.56 -1.09
N GLU A 132 17.81 9.98 -1.34
CA GLU A 132 18.95 9.76 -0.43
C GLU A 132 18.76 10.54 0.88
N LYS A 133 18.22 11.78 0.80
CA LYS A 133 17.92 12.62 1.97
C LYS A 133 16.73 12.09 2.76
N ASP A 134 15.75 11.54 2.04
CA ASP A 134 14.56 10.92 2.63
C ASP A 134 14.85 9.53 3.23
N GLY A 135 16.07 9.00 3.03
CA GLY A 135 16.52 7.73 3.58
C GLY A 135 16.04 6.50 2.80
N GLU A 136 15.50 6.70 1.61
CA GLU A 136 15.08 5.59 0.75
C GLU A 136 16.31 4.82 0.22
N PRO A 137 16.32 3.48 0.28
CA PRO A 137 17.52 2.67 0.07
C PRO A 137 17.74 2.34 -1.42
N PHE A 138 17.86 3.35 -2.27
CA PHE A 138 18.20 3.16 -3.69
C PHE A 138 19.66 3.44 -3.99
N ASP A 139 20.27 2.58 -4.81
CA ASP A 139 21.68 2.70 -5.18
C ASP A 139 21.92 3.69 -6.33
N SER A 140 20.88 4.04 -7.10
CA SER A 140 20.97 4.99 -8.21
C SER A 140 19.64 5.68 -8.55
N PRO A 141 19.68 6.82 -9.26
CA PRO A 141 18.48 7.47 -9.79
C PRO A 141 17.63 6.56 -10.68
N GLU A 142 18.27 5.74 -11.51
CA GLU A 142 17.58 4.78 -12.38
C GLU A 142 16.84 3.73 -11.56
N ALA A 143 17.48 3.19 -10.51
CA ALA A 143 16.85 2.24 -9.60
C ALA A 143 15.65 2.87 -8.86
N CYS A 144 15.77 4.14 -8.47
CA CYS A 144 14.67 4.92 -7.91
C CYS A 144 13.50 4.99 -8.91
N VAL A 145 13.74 5.47 -10.13
CA VAL A 145 12.68 5.62 -11.16
C VAL A 145 12.01 4.28 -11.50
N ASP A 146 12.79 3.22 -11.70
CA ASP A 146 12.27 1.92 -12.08
C ASP A 146 11.45 1.26 -10.97
N SER A 147 11.79 1.55 -9.70
CA SER A 147 10.98 1.11 -8.56
C SER A 147 9.54 1.64 -8.62
N ARG A 148 9.37 2.88 -9.12
CA ARG A 148 8.07 3.57 -9.21
C ARG A 148 7.22 3.13 -10.39
N LYS A 149 7.87 2.64 -11.46
CA LYS A 149 7.19 2.13 -12.67
C LYS A 149 6.59 0.75 -12.46
N THR A 150 7.11 0.01 -11.49
CA THR A 150 6.61 -1.33 -11.18
C THR A 150 5.27 -1.20 -10.48
N PRO A 151 4.17 -1.81 -10.97
CA PRO A 151 2.90 -1.80 -10.27
C PRO A 151 3.08 -2.48 -8.90
N GLN A 152 3.12 -1.66 -7.85
CA GLN A 152 3.14 -2.14 -6.48
C GLN A 152 1.75 -2.70 -6.19
N SER A 153 1.71 -3.93 -5.71
CA SER A 153 0.50 -4.70 -5.49
C SER A 153 -0.30 -4.16 -4.30
N GLY A 154 -0.91 -2.97 -4.42
CA GLY A 154 -1.76 -2.49 -3.32
C GLY A 154 -2.35 -1.09 -3.39
N ALA A 155 -1.69 -0.07 -3.95
CA ALA A 155 -2.18 1.31 -3.80
C ALA A 155 -2.14 2.16 -5.08
N ASN A 156 -3.30 2.76 -5.38
CA ASN A 156 -3.63 3.73 -6.43
C ASN A 156 -3.69 3.24 -7.87
N LYS A 157 -4.69 2.37 -8.09
CA LYS A 157 -5.43 2.29 -9.35
C LYS A 157 -6.89 2.70 -9.15
N GLU A 158 -7.12 3.94 -8.73
CA GLU A 158 -8.34 4.69 -9.10
C GLU A 158 -7.80 5.98 -9.73
N VAL A 159 -7.98 6.22 -11.03
CA VAL A 159 -9.27 6.30 -11.72
C VAL A 159 -9.11 5.73 -13.14
N SER A 160 -9.65 4.54 -13.40
CA SER A 160 -10.06 4.07 -14.74
C SER A 160 -10.49 2.60 -14.74
N LYS A 161 -9.99 1.75 -13.82
CA LYS A 161 -10.40 0.32 -13.73
C LYS A 161 -11.42 0.01 -12.63
N GLY A 162 -11.39 0.72 -11.50
CA GLY A 162 -12.37 0.52 -10.41
C GLY A 162 -13.80 0.89 -10.80
N ASP A 163 -13.95 1.95 -11.60
CA ASP A 163 -15.26 2.36 -12.16
C ASP A 163 -15.80 1.32 -13.15
N ASP A 164 -14.93 0.71 -13.98
CA ASP A 164 -15.31 -0.32 -14.94
C ASP A 164 -15.82 -1.60 -14.25
N ILE A 165 -15.17 -2.02 -13.16
CA ILE A 165 -15.61 -3.23 -12.41
C ILE A 165 -16.91 -2.96 -11.65
N ARG A 166 -17.04 -1.82 -10.96
CA ARG A 166 -18.29 -1.48 -10.24
C ARG A 166 -19.45 -1.27 -11.21
N GLN A 167 -19.19 -0.67 -12.38
CA GLN A 167 -20.19 -0.50 -13.42
C GLN A 167 -20.60 -1.85 -14.01
N LYS A 168 -19.64 -2.73 -14.36
CA LYS A 168 -19.93 -4.09 -14.84
C LYS A 168 -20.67 -4.94 -13.81
N GLN A 169 -20.33 -4.81 -12.52
CA GLN A 169 -21.06 -5.45 -11.43
C GLN A 169 -22.49 -4.94 -11.33
N ALA A 170 -22.69 -3.63 -11.43
CA ALA A 170 -24.03 -3.03 -11.41
C ALA A 170 -24.86 -3.49 -12.61
N GLU A 171 -24.30 -3.50 -13.82
CA GLU A 171 -24.96 -3.99 -15.04
C GLU A 171 -25.30 -5.49 -14.95
N PHE A 172 -24.35 -6.30 -14.49
CA PHE A 172 -24.53 -7.74 -14.28
C PHE A 172 -25.62 -8.04 -13.25
N CYS A 173 -25.60 -7.37 -12.10
CA CYS A 173 -26.60 -7.61 -11.06
C CYS A 173 -27.99 -7.02 -11.38
N THR A 174 -28.08 -5.96 -12.18
CA THR A 174 -29.36 -5.40 -12.63
C THR A 174 -30.02 -6.27 -13.69
N ASN A 175 -29.24 -6.88 -14.58
CA ASN A 175 -29.74 -7.69 -15.70
C ASN A 175 -29.50 -9.20 -15.52
N ASN A 176 -29.27 -9.66 -14.29
CA ASN A 176 -28.93 -11.06 -14.04
C ASN A 176 -30.09 -11.98 -14.45
N LYS A 177 -29.78 -13.01 -15.24
CA LYS A 177 -30.74 -14.09 -15.59
C LYS A 177 -30.81 -15.19 -14.53
N LEU A 178 -30.14 -14.96 -13.39
CA LEU A 178 -29.93 -15.94 -12.32
C LEU A 178 -31.07 -15.96 -11.30
N GLY A 179 -32.07 -15.08 -11.45
CA GLY A 179 -33.20 -14.99 -10.51
C GLY A 179 -32.81 -14.42 -9.14
N LEU A 180 -31.60 -13.88 -9.01
CA LEU A 180 -31.11 -13.28 -7.78
C LEU A 180 -31.65 -11.86 -7.65
N THR A 181 -32.02 -11.48 -6.42
CA THR A 181 -32.24 -10.07 -6.10
C THR A 181 -30.93 -9.30 -6.27
N GLU A 182 -31.01 -8.02 -6.64
CA GLU A 182 -29.83 -7.18 -6.84
C GLU A 182 -28.89 -7.18 -5.62
N ALA A 183 -29.46 -7.18 -4.41
CA ALA A 183 -28.69 -7.26 -3.16
C ALA A 183 -27.97 -8.61 -2.99
N ALA A 184 -28.64 -9.73 -3.29
CA ALA A 184 -28.03 -11.05 -3.21
C ALA A 184 -26.91 -11.22 -4.25
N CYS A 185 -27.13 -10.74 -5.47
CA CYS A 185 -26.11 -10.74 -6.52
C CYS A 185 -24.88 -9.92 -6.13
N LYS A 186 -25.06 -8.74 -5.53
CA LYS A 186 -23.94 -7.89 -5.07
C LYS A 186 -23.12 -8.57 -3.97
N ILE A 187 -23.78 -9.24 -3.02
CA ILE A 187 -23.10 -9.99 -1.94
C ILE A 187 -22.29 -11.16 -2.53
N LEU A 188 -22.89 -11.94 -3.43
CA LEU A 188 -22.25 -13.09 -4.05
C LEU A 188 -21.06 -12.65 -4.93
N SER A 189 -21.21 -11.57 -5.68
CA SER A 189 -20.14 -10.98 -6.48
C SER A 189 -18.97 -10.52 -5.61
N ALA A 190 -19.23 -9.94 -4.44
CA ALA A 190 -18.19 -9.53 -3.50
C ALA A 190 -17.45 -10.73 -2.90
N GLN A 191 -18.16 -11.83 -2.60
CA GLN A 191 -17.55 -13.09 -2.15
C GLN A 191 -16.67 -13.69 -3.26
N CYS A 192 -17.17 -13.78 -4.49
CA CYS A 192 -16.41 -14.27 -5.64
C CYS A 192 -15.20 -13.39 -5.95
N ALA A 193 -15.30 -12.07 -5.82
CA ALA A 193 -14.16 -11.16 -5.96
C ALA A 193 -13.11 -11.38 -4.86
N PHE A 194 -13.54 -11.64 -3.62
CA PHE A 194 -12.64 -11.92 -2.51
C PHE A 194 -11.91 -13.26 -2.65
N GLU A 195 -12.53 -14.25 -3.28
CA GLU A 195 -11.93 -15.57 -3.52
C GLU A 195 -11.03 -15.57 -4.76
N ASN A 196 -11.30 -14.71 -5.74
CA ASN A 196 -10.51 -14.56 -6.96
C ASN A 196 -9.66 -13.27 -6.90
N GLN A 197 -8.79 -13.17 -5.88
CA GLN A 197 -7.96 -11.96 -5.67
C GLN A 197 -7.01 -11.66 -6.84
N ASP A 198 -6.69 -12.67 -7.65
CA ASP A 198 -5.88 -12.55 -8.86
C ASP A 198 -6.70 -12.24 -10.13
N ALA A 199 -8.04 -12.13 -10.03
CA ALA A 199 -8.89 -11.84 -11.19
C ALA A 199 -8.65 -10.41 -11.70
N THR A 200 -8.08 -10.34 -12.90
CA THR A 200 -7.82 -9.06 -13.59
C THR A 200 -9.02 -8.52 -14.38
N SER A 201 -10.12 -9.27 -14.46
CA SER A 201 -11.38 -8.91 -15.14
C SER A 201 -12.62 -9.33 -14.34
N PHE A 202 -13.74 -8.65 -14.60
CA PHE A 202 -15.04 -9.00 -14.00
C PHE A 202 -15.59 -10.34 -14.51
N ASP A 203 -15.10 -10.84 -15.65
CA ASP A 203 -15.59 -12.08 -16.25
C ASP A 203 -15.39 -13.29 -15.33
N ALA A 204 -14.24 -13.38 -14.63
CA ALA A 204 -13.98 -14.43 -13.65
C ALA A 204 -14.88 -14.33 -12.40
N ILE A 205 -15.27 -13.11 -12.03
CA ILE A 205 -16.22 -12.87 -10.93
C ILE A 205 -17.62 -13.28 -11.38
N ALA A 206 -18.02 -12.94 -12.61
CA ALA A 206 -19.30 -13.32 -13.19
C ALA A 206 -19.44 -14.84 -13.32
N GLU A 207 -18.42 -15.54 -13.82
CA GLU A 207 -18.38 -17.01 -13.92
C GLU A 207 -18.53 -17.66 -12.53
N CYS A 208 -17.81 -17.17 -11.52
CA CYS A 208 -17.97 -17.65 -10.15
C CYS A 208 -19.38 -17.41 -9.58
N VAL A 209 -20.04 -16.30 -9.95
CA VAL A 209 -21.41 -16.01 -9.52
C VAL A 209 -22.41 -16.92 -10.24
N GLU A 210 -22.22 -17.15 -11.53
CA GLU A 210 -23.05 -18.06 -12.34
C GLU A 210 -22.95 -19.51 -11.85
N ASP A 211 -21.76 -19.97 -11.44
CA ASP A 211 -21.56 -21.30 -10.86
C ASP A 211 -22.24 -21.48 -9.49
N ARG A 212 -22.54 -20.37 -8.79
CA ARG A 212 -23.05 -20.37 -7.41
C ARG A 212 -24.52 -19.98 -7.27
N ALA A 213 -25.14 -19.50 -8.35
CA ALA A 213 -26.53 -19.04 -8.37
C ALA A 213 -27.48 -20.15 -8.84
#